data_AF-A0A2G9PSM7-F1
#
_entry.id   AF-A0A2G9PSM7-F1
#
_cell.length_a   1.000
_cell.length_b   1.000
_cell.length_c   1.000
_cell.angle_alpha   90.00
_cell.angle_beta   90.00
_cell.angle_gamma   90.00
#
_symmetry.space_group_name_H-M   'P 1'
#
loop_
_entity.id
_entity.type
_entity.pdbx_description
1 polymer ?
#
loop_
_entity_poly.entity_id
_entity_poly.type
_entity_poly.pdbx_seq_one_letter_code
_entity_poly.pdbx_strand_id
1 'polypeptide(L)'
;MILDALALEAKLTPEAALSIIQKSLAQKGWKKHEVADIKLVYTPFWTFSFDVVTGGQGPTPTGRTALNAFSGDLNDLVPVILDRPIKRSKNAQEGAEVESTNVTQHEAKETAAMKIAAHVGGITKDMIAVSALNKIYVPFYRVWVNVADDTYKIEVDAAMGAPAGLDEIPTRKKGWDEATSETIDKMKSPKGWVELGAQTAGAAAGAAKPGGENTRYLIMGAVILVLLWFVFGRGSAGDVSCALDDNYLGTPSLFGIWGSRPVEPAYGINRTLYVRGECDITNTGKEKLPAVIVSVAVKAGGVPVIRNTIVARDIPSTTGMPTQKKFELNWTDTGATDFSFEYEKL
;
A
#
# COMPACT_ATOMS: atom_id res chain seq x y z
N MET A 1 42.21 16.74 -19.99
CA MET A 1 42.99 17.20 -18.81
C MET A 1 43.66 15.99 -18.18
N ILE A 2 44.95 16.09 -17.79
CA ILE A 2 45.67 15.01 -17.08
C ILE A 2 45.47 15.21 -15.58
N LEU A 3 45.04 14.16 -14.88
CA LEU A 3 44.76 14.12 -13.46
C LEU A 3 45.99 13.64 -12.68
N ASP A 4 46.10 14.06 -11.42
CA ASP A 4 47.19 13.66 -10.51
C ASP A 4 47.05 12.23 -9.98
N ALA A 5 45.88 11.61 -10.15
CA ALA A 5 45.60 10.21 -9.83
C ALA A 5 44.85 9.51 -10.97
N LEU A 6 44.69 8.19 -10.85
CA LEU A 6 43.84 7.44 -11.76
C LEU A 6 42.39 7.87 -11.61
N ALA A 7 41.65 7.81 -12.70
CA ALA A 7 40.22 8.06 -12.77
C ALA A 7 39.51 6.88 -13.41
N LEU A 8 38.27 6.64 -13.01
CA LEU A 8 37.41 5.70 -13.70
C LEU A 8 36.96 6.27 -15.05
N GLU A 9 36.88 5.42 -16.06
CA GLU A 9 36.30 5.79 -17.35
C GLU A 9 34.79 6.01 -17.21
N ALA A 10 34.30 7.17 -17.66
CA ALA A 10 32.87 7.44 -17.77
C ALA A 10 32.31 6.64 -18.95
N LYS A 11 31.39 5.72 -18.66
CA LYS A 11 30.74 4.86 -19.65
C LYS A 11 29.37 5.36 -20.07
N LEU A 12 28.71 6.11 -19.19
CA LEU A 12 27.40 6.66 -19.44
C LEU A 12 27.46 7.96 -20.23
N THR A 13 26.48 8.13 -21.10
CA THR A 13 26.22 9.42 -21.75
C THR A 13 25.32 10.29 -20.86
N PRO A 14 25.26 11.61 -21.09
CA PRO A 14 24.34 12.49 -20.36
C PRO A 14 22.89 12.02 -20.47
N GLU A 15 22.45 11.55 -21.65
CA GLU A 15 21.08 11.08 -21.89
C GLU A 15 20.76 9.83 -21.08
N ALA A 16 21.72 8.92 -20.94
CA ALA A 16 21.57 7.72 -20.12
C ALA A 16 21.43 8.07 -18.64
N ALA A 17 22.23 9.03 -18.14
CA ALA A 17 22.12 9.54 -16.78
C ALA A 17 20.75 10.20 -16.53
N LEU A 18 20.27 11.01 -17.47
CA LEU A 18 18.94 11.60 -17.40
C LEU A 18 17.83 10.54 -17.39
N SER A 19 17.95 9.48 -18.19
CA SER A 19 16.99 8.37 -18.18
C SER A 19 16.92 7.65 -16.84
N ILE A 20 18.07 7.47 -16.17
CA ILE A 20 18.13 6.89 -14.82
C ILE A 20 17.38 7.79 -13.84
N ILE A 21 17.66 9.09 -13.86
CA ILE A 21 17.00 10.08 -13.00
C ILE A 21 15.50 10.12 -13.24
N GLN A 22 15.06 10.17 -14.50
CA GLN A 22 13.64 10.16 -14.87
C GLN A 22 12.91 8.94 -14.30
N LYS A 23 13.52 7.75 -14.37
CA LYS A 23 12.95 6.52 -13.80
C LYS A 23 12.87 6.60 -12.28
N SER A 24 13.92 7.08 -11.61
CA SER A 24 13.95 7.24 -10.16
C SER A 24 12.94 8.28 -9.65
N LEU A 25 12.78 9.41 -10.35
CA LEU A 25 11.78 10.43 -10.04
C LEU A 25 10.35 9.93 -10.26
N ALA A 26 10.11 9.18 -11.36
CA ALA A 26 8.83 8.56 -11.61
C ALA A 26 8.43 7.57 -10.50
N GLN A 27 9.40 6.79 -9.98
CA GLN A 27 9.19 5.91 -8.82
C GLN A 27 8.80 6.69 -7.56
N LYS A 28 9.31 7.92 -7.39
CA LYS A 28 8.91 8.86 -6.32
C LYS A 28 7.61 9.63 -6.61
N GLY A 29 6.93 9.34 -7.72
CA GLY A 29 5.66 9.97 -8.12
C GLY A 29 5.80 11.26 -8.93
N TRP A 30 7.03 11.68 -9.26
CA TRP A 30 7.31 12.90 -10.01
C TRP A 30 7.37 12.62 -11.51
N LYS A 31 6.20 12.70 -12.17
CA LYS A 31 6.07 12.49 -13.63
C LYS A 31 6.45 13.72 -14.45
N LYS A 32 6.39 14.91 -13.85
CA LYS A 32 6.82 16.18 -14.45
C LYS A 32 7.96 16.73 -13.61
N HIS A 33 9.04 17.10 -14.28
CA HIS A 33 10.22 17.74 -13.69
C HIS A 33 10.93 18.50 -14.81
N GLU A 34 11.71 19.51 -14.42
CA GLU A 34 12.55 20.26 -15.34
C GLU A 34 14.02 20.03 -14.96
N VAL A 35 14.84 19.73 -15.96
CA VAL A 35 16.29 19.59 -15.77
C VAL A 35 16.92 20.95 -16.01
N ALA A 36 17.47 21.56 -14.96
CA ALA A 36 18.08 22.87 -15.04
C ALA A 36 19.48 22.81 -15.65
N ASP A 37 20.28 21.81 -15.26
CA ASP A 37 21.66 21.64 -15.73
C ASP A 37 22.13 20.19 -15.59
N ILE A 38 23.08 19.78 -16.44
CA ILE A 38 23.77 18.49 -16.36
C ILE A 38 25.26 18.67 -16.69
N LYS A 39 26.11 18.26 -15.75
CA LYS A 39 27.57 18.37 -15.88
C LYS A 39 28.26 17.08 -15.50
N LEU A 40 29.27 16.71 -16.29
CA LEU A 40 30.17 15.61 -15.93
C LEU A 40 31.28 16.16 -15.03
N VAL A 41 31.40 15.61 -13.83
CA VAL A 41 32.37 16.06 -12.82
C VAL A 41 33.18 14.87 -12.31
N TYR A 42 34.50 14.98 -12.40
CA TYR A 42 35.43 14.03 -11.78
C TYR A 42 35.68 14.45 -10.33
N THR A 43 35.15 13.68 -9.39
CA THR A 43 35.29 13.96 -7.95
C THR A 43 36.42 13.09 -7.37
N PRO A 44 37.41 13.67 -6.67
CA PRO A 44 38.49 12.92 -6.04
C PRO A 44 38.02 12.23 -4.75
N PHE A 45 38.38 10.96 -4.58
CA PHE A 45 38.15 10.18 -3.38
C PHE A 45 39.44 9.57 -2.86
N TRP A 46 39.58 9.55 -1.54
CA TRP A 46 40.53 8.70 -0.84
C TRP A 46 39.86 7.39 -0.48
N THR A 47 40.22 6.31 -1.16
CA THR A 47 39.72 4.96 -0.85
C THR A 47 40.67 4.29 0.12
N PHE A 48 40.15 3.59 1.12
CA PHE A 48 40.98 2.93 2.12
C PHE A 48 40.24 1.78 2.77
N SER A 49 41.01 0.90 3.41
CA SER A 49 40.49 -0.12 4.33
C SER A 49 40.67 0.37 5.76
N PHE A 50 39.83 -0.10 6.67
CA PHE A 50 39.94 0.23 8.08
C PHE A 50 39.66 -0.98 8.96
N ASP A 51 40.27 -0.97 10.14
CA ASP A 51 40.08 -1.95 11.21
C ASP A 51 39.70 -1.22 12.51
N VAL A 52 38.72 -1.73 13.25
CA VAL A 52 38.34 -1.21 14.56
C VAL A 52 39.06 -1.99 15.66
N VAL A 53 40.04 -1.35 16.30
CA VAL A 53 40.92 -1.95 17.31
C VAL A 53 40.19 -2.05 18.66
N THR A 54 39.62 -3.21 18.95
CA THR A 54 38.88 -3.49 20.19
C THR A 54 39.73 -4.18 21.25
N GLY A 55 40.85 -3.58 21.66
CA GLY A 55 41.57 -3.90 22.92
C GLY A 55 41.87 -5.38 23.26
N GLY A 56 41.76 -6.33 22.32
CA GLY A 56 41.98 -7.76 22.52
C GLY A 56 40.77 -8.63 22.91
N GLN A 57 39.54 -8.11 22.95
CA GLN A 57 38.33 -8.93 23.24
C GLN A 57 37.34 -8.89 22.07
N GLY A 58 37.45 -9.86 21.15
CA GLY A 58 36.49 -10.09 20.07
C GLY A 58 37.07 -9.96 18.65
N PRO A 59 36.29 -10.33 17.61
CA PRO A 59 36.69 -10.15 16.22
C PRO A 59 36.80 -8.66 15.90
N THR A 60 37.94 -8.22 15.35
CA THR A 60 38.19 -6.86 14.86
C THR A 60 37.28 -6.59 13.66
N PRO A 61 36.27 -5.71 13.76
CA PRO A 61 35.49 -5.29 12.60
C PRO A 61 36.40 -4.64 11.57
N THR A 62 36.32 -5.09 10.31
CA THR A 62 37.08 -4.54 9.19
C THR A 62 36.14 -4.08 8.09
N GLY A 63 36.55 -3.08 7.32
CA GLY A 63 35.72 -2.53 6.25
C GLY A 63 36.53 -1.77 5.21
N ARG A 64 35.85 -1.39 4.12
CA ARG A 64 36.40 -0.55 3.07
C ARG A 64 35.39 0.54 2.75
N THR A 65 35.86 1.78 2.73
CA THR A 65 35.04 2.96 2.41
C THR A 65 35.88 3.94 1.59
N ALA A 66 35.29 5.08 1.23
CA ALA A 66 35.99 6.17 0.62
C ALA A 66 35.64 7.49 1.29
N LEU A 67 36.60 8.40 1.37
CA LEU A 67 36.42 9.78 1.82
C LEU A 67 36.42 10.68 0.59
N ASN A 68 35.35 11.44 0.38
CA ASN A 68 35.29 12.48 -0.64
C ASN A 68 36.38 13.51 -0.32
N ALA A 69 37.37 13.66 -1.19
CA ALA A 69 38.51 14.53 -0.93
C ALA A 69 38.19 16.02 -1.12
N PHE A 70 37.01 16.35 -1.65
CA PHE A 70 36.49 17.72 -1.71
C PHE A 70 35.71 18.07 -0.45
N SER A 71 34.74 17.24 -0.04
CA SER A 71 33.84 17.55 1.09
C SER A 71 34.29 16.99 2.46
N GLY A 72 35.13 15.96 2.47
CA GLY A 72 35.50 15.24 3.70
C GLY A 72 34.42 14.29 4.23
N ASP A 73 33.43 13.91 3.42
CA ASP A 73 32.40 12.95 3.82
C ASP A 73 32.69 11.53 3.36
N LEU A 74 32.22 10.55 4.13
CA LEU A 74 32.36 9.15 3.79
C LEU A 74 31.35 8.77 2.69
N ASN A 75 31.77 7.86 1.82
CA ASN A 75 30.97 7.34 0.72
C ASN A 75 31.24 5.85 0.55
N ASP A 76 30.23 5.04 0.87
CA ASP A 76 30.31 3.59 0.81
C ASP A 76 30.02 3.02 -0.59
N LEU A 77 29.53 3.85 -1.52
CA LEU A 77 29.26 3.44 -2.90
C LEU A 77 30.56 3.31 -3.71
N VAL A 78 31.55 4.19 -3.48
CA VAL A 78 32.80 4.18 -4.25
C VAL A 78 33.54 2.84 -4.18
N PRO A 79 33.76 2.20 -3.01
CA PRO A 79 34.34 0.86 -2.95
C PRO A 79 33.60 -0.16 -3.81
N VAL A 80 32.26 -0.15 -3.78
CA VAL A 80 31.41 -1.06 -4.56
C VAL A 80 31.61 -0.86 -6.07
N ILE A 81 31.79 0.38 -6.52
CA ILE A 81 32.12 0.70 -7.91
C ILE A 81 33.50 0.12 -8.26
N LEU A 82 34.48 0.26 -7.38
CA LEU A 82 35.86 -0.17 -7.63
C LEU A 82 36.06 -1.68 -7.68
N ASP A 83 35.12 -2.46 -7.14
CA ASP A 83 35.12 -3.93 -7.22
C ASP A 83 34.67 -4.42 -8.60
N ARG A 84 34.14 -3.54 -9.46
CA ARG A 84 33.83 -3.86 -10.85
C ARG A 84 35.06 -3.65 -11.76
N PRO A 85 35.20 -4.45 -12.83
CA PRO A 85 36.28 -4.31 -13.79
C PRO A 85 36.03 -3.09 -14.71
N ILE A 86 36.28 -1.89 -14.18
CA ILE A 86 36.18 -0.62 -14.89
C ILE A 86 37.58 -0.18 -15.30
N LYS A 87 37.74 0.24 -16.55
CA LYS A 87 38.99 0.78 -17.07
C LYS A 87 39.35 2.06 -16.33
N ARG A 88 40.65 2.25 -16.10
CA ARG A 88 41.19 3.40 -15.37
C ARG A 88 42.15 4.16 -16.26
N SER A 89 42.09 5.47 -16.23
CA SER A 89 42.98 6.34 -17.00
C SER A 89 43.31 7.60 -16.19
N LYS A 90 44.41 8.28 -16.50
CA LYS A 90 44.70 9.61 -15.90
C LYS A 90 44.02 10.76 -16.67
N ASN A 91 43.33 10.48 -17.77
CA ASN A 91 42.71 11.50 -18.59
C ASN A 91 41.24 11.63 -18.21
N ALA A 92 40.83 12.84 -17.82
CA ALA A 92 39.42 13.19 -17.74
C ALA A 92 38.82 13.28 -19.16
N GLN A 93 37.56 12.90 -19.31
CA GLN A 93 36.79 13.10 -20.53
C GLN A 93 36.75 14.59 -20.91
N GLU A 94 36.73 14.88 -22.22
CA GLU A 94 36.65 16.25 -22.72
C GLU A 94 35.36 16.94 -22.24
N GLY A 95 35.47 18.22 -21.86
CA GLY A 95 34.35 19.01 -21.30
C GLY A 95 33.98 18.68 -19.85
N ALA A 96 34.64 17.71 -19.21
CA ALA A 96 34.39 17.39 -17.80
C ALA A 96 35.03 18.41 -16.85
N GLU A 97 34.32 18.77 -15.79
CA GLU A 97 34.86 19.52 -14.66
C GLU A 97 35.62 18.56 -13.72
N VAL A 98 36.61 19.08 -13.00
CA VAL A 98 37.41 18.31 -12.04
C VAL A 98 37.37 19.04 -10.71
N GLU A 99 36.92 18.35 -9.68
CA GLU A 99 36.86 18.91 -8.33
C GLU A 99 38.24 19.01 -7.69
N SER A 100 38.42 20.03 -6.86
CA SER A 100 39.65 20.20 -6.10
C SER A 100 39.78 19.17 -5.00
N THR A 101 41.02 18.89 -4.62
CA THR A 101 41.33 18.07 -3.45
C THR A 101 41.57 19.00 -2.26
N ASN A 102 40.55 19.13 -1.42
CA ASN A 102 40.60 19.98 -0.23
C ASN A 102 41.17 19.23 0.97
N VAL A 103 40.86 17.94 1.10
CA VAL A 103 41.45 17.05 2.12
C VAL A 103 42.72 16.44 1.54
N THR A 104 43.87 16.83 2.07
CA THR A 104 45.16 16.32 1.61
C THR A 104 45.38 14.86 2.03
N GLN A 105 46.36 14.18 1.43
CA GLN A 105 46.69 12.80 1.81
C GLN A 105 47.10 12.69 3.29
N HIS A 106 47.74 13.73 3.85
CA HIS A 106 48.17 13.77 5.24
C HIS A 106 46.98 13.82 6.19
N GLU A 107 45.99 14.66 5.90
CA GLU A 107 44.77 14.84 6.70
C GLU A 107 43.76 13.70 6.50
N ALA A 108 43.80 13.03 5.35
CA ALA A 108 42.82 12.01 4.97
C ALA A 108 42.75 10.86 5.98
N LYS A 109 43.89 10.40 6.53
CA LYS A 109 43.90 9.32 7.53
C LYS A 109 43.18 9.72 8.82
N GLU A 110 43.49 10.90 9.34
CA GLU A 110 42.90 11.40 10.57
C GLU A 110 41.41 11.71 10.39
N THR A 111 41.07 12.36 9.27
CA THR A 111 39.68 12.68 8.92
C THR A 111 38.85 11.41 8.73
N ALA A 112 39.38 10.41 8.04
CA ALA A 112 38.74 9.11 7.87
C ALA A 112 38.50 8.40 9.21
N ALA A 113 39.52 8.31 10.06
CA ALA A 113 39.41 7.68 11.38
C ALA A 113 38.35 8.37 12.25
N MET A 114 38.33 9.71 12.25
CA MET A 114 37.34 10.50 12.98
C MET A 114 35.92 10.27 12.44
N LYS A 115 35.72 10.30 11.12
CA LYS A 115 34.40 10.10 10.50
C LYS A 115 33.88 8.67 10.71
N ILE A 116 34.74 7.66 10.66
CA ILE A 116 34.37 6.28 10.96
C ILE A 116 33.98 6.14 12.44
N ALA A 117 34.78 6.68 13.35
CA ALA A 117 34.47 6.63 14.77
C ALA A 117 33.11 7.28 15.08
N ALA A 118 32.81 8.42 14.42
CA ALA A 118 31.52 9.07 14.52
C ALA A 118 30.37 8.23 13.93
N HIS A 119 30.60 7.55 12.81
CA HIS A 119 29.59 6.70 12.15
C HIS A 119 29.27 5.43 12.94
N VAL A 120 30.28 4.78 13.51
CA VAL A 120 30.10 3.56 14.33
C VAL A 120 29.49 3.90 15.70
N GLY A 121 29.89 5.03 16.28
CA GLY A 121 29.46 5.46 17.61
C GLY A 121 30.14 4.68 18.74
N GLY A 122 30.37 5.35 19.88
CA GLY A 122 30.91 4.71 21.09
C GLY A 122 32.40 4.33 21.05
N ILE A 123 33.14 4.77 20.03
CA ILE A 123 34.59 4.56 19.89
C ILE A 123 35.31 5.87 19.54
N THR A 124 36.62 5.94 19.77
CA THR A 124 37.44 7.11 19.43
C THR A 124 38.21 6.89 18.13
N LYS A 125 38.70 7.98 17.51
CA LYS A 125 39.51 7.90 16.28
C LYS A 125 40.77 7.04 16.44
N ASP A 126 41.34 7.00 17.65
CA ASP A 126 42.56 6.22 17.95
C ASP A 126 42.31 4.70 17.94
N MET A 127 41.03 4.30 18.01
CA MET A 127 40.61 2.90 17.87
C MET A 127 40.38 2.52 16.40
N ILE A 128 40.59 3.42 15.43
CA ILE A 128 40.44 3.14 14.01
C ILE A 128 41.81 3.13 13.33
N ALA A 129 42.21 1.97 12.83
CA ALA A 129 43.42 1.84 12.01
C ALA A 129 43.05 1.98 10.53
N VAL A 130 43.49 3.05 9.87
CA VAL A 130 43.29 3.27 8.42
C VAL A 130 44.49 2.77 7.62
N SER A 131 44.24 1.89 6.65
CA SER A 131 45.26 1.27 5.79
C SER A 131 44.90 1.39 4.29
N ALA A 132 45.87 1.12 3.41
CA ALA A 132 45.68 1.10 1.96
C ALA A 132 45.05 2.37 1.34
N LEU A 133 45.39 3.56 1.88
CA LEU A 133 44.90 4.84 1.40
C LEU A 133 45.40 5.13 -0.04
N ASN A 134 44.46 5.26 -0.98
CA ASN A 134 44.75 5.54 -2.38
C ASN A 134 43.79 6.61 -2.94
N LYS A 135 44.30 7.51 -3.78
CA LYS A 135 43.48 8.51 -4.47
C LYS A 135 42.91 7.94 -5.76
N ILE A 136 41.64 8.22 -6.03
CA ILE A 136 41.01 7.92 -7.31
C ILE A 136 39.96 8.98 -7.65
N TYR A 137 39.83 9.33 -8.92
CA TYR A 137 38.72 10.15 -9.38
C TYR A 137 37.58 9.27 -9.87
N VAL A 138 36.37 9.58 -9.41
CA VAL A 138 35.15 8.92 -9.85
C VAL A 138 34.32 9.94 -10.63
N PRO A 139 33.91 9.62 -11.87
CA PRO A 139 33.11 10.52 -12.68
C PRO A 139 31.63 10.44 -12.27
N PHE A 140 31.01 11.59 -12.04
CA PHE A 140 29.59 11.72 -11.75
C PHE A 140 28.93 12.69 -12.72
N TYR A 141 27.74 12.35 -13.23
CA TYR A 141 26.84 13.36 -13.76
C TYR A 141 26.12 14.03 -12.60
N ARG A 142 26.38 15.32 -12.40
CA ARG A 142 25.63 16.16 -11.49
C ARG A 142 24.49 16.80 -12.25
N VAL A 143 23.28 16.54 -11.81
CA VAL A 143 22.06 17.00 -12.47
C VAL A 143 21.24 17.79 -11.48
N TRP A 144 20.91 19.03 -11.82
CA TRP A 144 20.01 19.87 -11.04
C TRP A 144 18.60 19.71 -11.61
N VAL A 145 17.68 19.25 -10.77
CA VAL A 145 16.29 18.99 -11.18
C VAL A 145 15.34 19.81 -10.33
N ASN A 146 14.45 20.54 -10.99
CA ASN A 146 13.38 21.30 -10.36
C ASN A 146 12.19 20.37 -10.11
N VAL A 147 11.86 20.16 -8.84
CA VAL A 147 10.76 19.32 -8.38
C VAL A 147 10.13 19.97 -7.14
N ALA A 148 8.80 19.99 -7.05
CA ALA A 148 8.11 20.55 -5.87
C ALA A 148 8.46 22.02 -5.56
N ASP A 149 8.70 22.83 -6.59
CA ASP A 149 9.13 24.23 -6.48
C ASP A 149 10.52 24.43 -5.81
N ASP A 150 11.31 23.36 -5.70
CA ASP A 150 12.69 23.38 -5.20
C ASP A 150 13.66 22.75 -6.21
N THR A 151 14.95 23.03 -6.07
CA THR A 151 16.03 22.51 -6.95
C THR A 151 16.88 21.50 -6.20
N TYR A 152 16.87 20.25 -6.66
CA TYR A 152 17.66 19.16 -6.05
C TYR A 152 18.86 18.80 -6.92
N LYS A 153 20.01 18.59 -6.27
CA LYS A 153 21.21 18.06 -6.93
C LYS A 153 21.21 16.53 -6.83
N ILE A 154 21.09 15.86 -7.96
CA ILE A 154 21.19 14.40 -8.06
C ILE A 154 22.54 14.07 -8.70
N GLU A 155 23.27 13.12 -8.12
CA GLU A 155 24.54 12.66 -8.67
C GLU A 155 24.38 11.24 -9.21
N VAL A 156 24.75 11.00 -10.46
CA VAL A 156 24.74 9.67 -11.07
C VAL A 156 26.17 9.27 -11.39
N ASP A 157 26.66 8.20 -10.78
CA ASP A 157 27.97 7.65 -11.13
C ASP A 157 28.00 7.31 -12.63
N ALA A 158 28.93 7.92 -13.37
CA ALA A 158 29.01 7.75 -14.81
C ALA A 158 29.67 6.42 -15.21
N ALA A 159 30.21 5.65 -14.27
CA ALA A 159 30.83 4.36 -14.54
C ALA A 159 29.83 3.19 -14.56
N MET A 160 28.82 3.22 -13.68
CA MET A 160 27.81 2.16 -13.48
C MET A 160 26.36 2.66 -13.51
N GLY A 161 26.11 3.95 -13.32
CA GLY A 161 24.76 4.51 -13.31
C GLY A 161 24.02 4.42 -11.99
N ALA A 162 24.75 4.33 -10.88
CA ALA A 162 24.14 4.37 -9.56
C ALA A 162 23.81 5.84 -9.18
N PRO A 163 22.54 6.18 -8.94
CA PRO A 163 22.16 7.52 -8.49
C PRO A 163 22.34 7.69 -6.97
N ALA A 164 22.69 8.90 -6.54
CA ALA A 164 22.80 9.35 -5.16
C ALA A 164 22.07 10.71 -4.99
N GLY A 165 21.65 11.04 -3.77
CA GLY A 165 20.88 12.26 -3.45
C GLY A 165 19.38 12.17 -3.77
N LEU A 166 18.89 11.00 -4.17
CA LEU A 166 17.46 10.80 -4.44
C LEU A 166 16.62 10.84 -3.16
N ASP A 167 17.20 10.47 -2.03
CA ASP A 167 16.58 10.43 -0.70
C ASP A 167 16.16 11.82 -0.19
N GLU A 168 16.89 12.87 -0.57
CA GLU A 168 16.55 14.27 -0.26
C GLU A 168 15.26 14.74 -0.96
N ILE A 169 14.89 14.11 -2.08
CA ILE A 169 13.70 14.47 -2.85
C ILE A 169 12.46 13.89 -2.16
N PRO A 170 11.50 14.71 -1.73
CA PRO A 170 10.29 14.24 -1.08
C PRO A 170 9.49 13.36 -2.02
N THR A 171 8.86 12.30 -1.51
CA THR A 171 7.92 11.50 -2.30
C THR A 171 6.65 12.30 -2.54
N ARG A 172 6.21 12.40 -3.81
CA ARG A 172 4.94 13.08 -4.12
C ARG A 172 3.78 12.30 -3.51
N LYS A 173 3.00 12.94 -2.64
CA LYS A 173 1.71 12.38 -2.21
C LYS A 173 0.82 12.31 -3.45
N LYS A 174 0.42 11.11 -3.87
CA LYS A 174 -0.50 10.91 -5.00
C LYS A 174 -1.76 11.72 -4.73
N GLY A 175 -2.12 12.59 -5.67
CA GLY A 175 -3.40 13.32 -5.60
C GLY A 175 -4.57 12.33 -5.68
N TRP A 176 -5.74 12.73 -5.20
CA TRP A 176 -6.96 11.90 -5.27
C TRP A 176 -7.22 11.41 -6.70
N ASP A 177 -7.10 12.28 -7.69
CA ASP A 177 -7.34 11.93 -9.09
C ASP A 177 -6.34 10.90 -9.65
N GLU A 178 -5.07 10.99 -9.27
CA GLU A 178 -4.02 10.04 -9.70
C GLU A 178 -4.15 8.69 -8.99
N ALA A 179 -4.52 8.70 -7.70
CA ALA A 179 -4.80 7.49 -6.94
C ALA A 179 -6.04 6.78 -7.51
N THR A 180 -7.10 7.52 -7.82
CA THR A 180 -8.32 6.98 -8.42
C THR A 180 -8.08 6.50 -9.85
N SER A 181 -7.28 7.19 -10.67
CA SER A 181 -6.99 6.74 -12.03
C SER A 181 -6.16 5.46 -12.06
N GLU A 182 -5.10 5.36 -11.24
CA GLU A 182 -4.31 4.13 -11.14
C GLU A 182 -5.12 2.98 -10.54
N THR A 183 -6.00 3.25 -9.58
CA THR A 183 -6.88 2.23 -9.01
C THR A 183 -7.91 1.77 -10.04
N ILE A 184 -8.51 2.69 -10.82
CA ILE A 184 -9.42 2.37 -11.93
C ILE A 184 -8.69 1.54 -12.99
N ASP A 185 -7.48 1.92 -13.38
CA ASP A 185 -6.70 1.18 -14.38
C ASP A 185 -6.26 -0.19 -13.88
N LYS A 186 -5.92 -0.34 -12.59
CA LYS A 186 -5.70 -1.64 -11.96
C LYS A 186 -6.98 -2.48 -11.91
N MET A 187 -8.13 -1.88 -11.59
CA MET A 187 -9.44 -2.55 -11.58
C MET A 187 -9.91 -3.00 -12.97
N LYS A 188 -9.40 -2.42 -14.05
CA LYS A 188 -9.69 -2.86 -15.44
C LYS A 188 -9.01 -4.18 -15.81
N SER A 189 -8.03 -4.66 -15.04
CA SER A 189 -7.28 -5.88 -15.35
C SER A 189 -7.46 -6.95 -14.26
N PRO A 190 -7.69 -8.23 -14.61
CA PRO A 190 -7.77 -9.31 -13.62
C PRO A 190 -6.54 -9.43 -12.71
N LYS A 191 -5.35 -9.08 -13.23
CA LYS A 191 -4.10 -9.06 -12.45
C LYS A 191 -4.08 -7.93 -11.40
N GLY A 192 -4.65 -6.77 -11.70
CA GLY A 192 -4.72 -5.65 -10.76
C GLY A 192 -5.60 -5.94 -9.54
N TRP A 193 -6.62 -6.80 -9.67
CA TRP A 193 -7.42 -7.28 -8.53
C TRP A 193 -6.60 -8.14 -7.55
N VAL A 194 -5.73 -9.00 -8.07
CA VAL A 194 -4.85 -9.85 -7.24
C VAL A 194 -3.82 -9.00 -6.49
N GLU A 195 -3.24 -7.98 -7.14
CA GLU A 195 -2.32 -7.03 -6.48
C GLU A 195 -3.02 -6.21 -5.38
N LEU A 196 -4.24 -5.71 -5.64
CA LEU A 196 -5.01 -4.95 -4.65
C LEU A 196 -5.42 -5.82 -3.46
N GLY A 197 -5.79 -7.08 -3.70
CA GLY A 197 -6.05 -8.06 -2.63
C GLY A 197 -4.81 -8.35 -1.79
N ALA A 198 -3.65 -8.53 -2.42
CA ALA A 198 -2.38 -8.78 -1.73
C ALA A 198 -1.91 -7.58 -0.89
N GLN A 199 -2.04 -6.34 -1.40
CA GLN A 199 -1.71 -5.13 -0.64
C GLN A 199 -2.63 -4.94 0.57
N THR A 200 -3.91 -5.25 0.42
CA THR A 200 -4.89 -5.11 1.50
C THR A 200 -4.70 -6.19 2.58
N ALA A 201 -4.39 -7.43 2.18
CA ALA A 201 -4.05 -8.51 3.11
C ALA A 201 -2.73 -8.26 3.85
N GLY A 202 -1.72 -7.72 3.17
CA GLY A 202 -0.42 -7.35 3.76
C GLY A 202 -0.52 -6.20 4.77
N ALA A 203 -1.38 -5.22 4.51
CA ALA A 203 -1.64 -4.12 5.45
C ALA A 203 -2.43 -4.57 6.71
N ALA A 204 -3.34 -5.54 6.57
CA ALA A 204 -4.08 -6.10 7.69
C ALA A 204 -3.23 -7.01 8.59
N ALA A 205 -2.23 -7.71 8.03
CA ALA A 205 -1.33 -8.58 8.79
C ALA A 205 -0.27 -7.82 9.62
N GLY A 206 -0.02 -6.53 9.32
CA GLY A 206 1.00 -5.72 10.01
C GLY A 206 0.48 -4.76 11.10
N ALA A 207 -0.83 -4.67 11.32
CA ALA A 207 -1.43 -3.59 12.12
C ALA A 207 -1.73 -4.02 13.57
N ALA A 208 -0.68 -4.11 14.40
CA ALA A 208 -0.81 -4.16 15.86
C ALA A 208 -0.08 -2.98 16.52
N LYS A 209 -0.63 -1.76 16.37
CA LYS A 209 -0.53 -0.64 17.32
C LYS A 209 -1.38 0.56 16.86
N PRO A 210 -2.23 1.15 17.72
CA PRO A 210 -3.10 2.25 17.33
C PRO A 210 -2.42 3.61 17.57
N GLY A 211 -2.29 4.40 16.51
CA GLY A 211 -1.93 5.82 16.59
C GLY A 211 -1.77 6.46 15.21
N GLY A 212 -2.55 7.51 14.94
CA GLY A 212 -2.22 8.57 13.97
C GLY A 212 -2.53 8.36 12.47
N GLU A 213 -2.27 7.19 11.89
CA GLU A 213 -2.34 7.00 10.42
C GLU A 213 -3.32 5.89 9.97
N ASN A 214 -3.80 5.10 10.93
CA ASN A 214 -4.60 3.90 10.69
C ASN A 214 -6.07 4.17 10.34
N THR A 215 -6.58 5.38 10.59
CA THR A 215 -7.95 5.76 10.22
C THR A 215 -8.12 5.84 8.70
N ARG A 216 -7.07 6.22 7.95
CA ARG A 216 -7.16 6.31 6.47
C ARG A 216 -7.27 4.94 5.83
N TYR A 217 -6.52 3.96 6.31
CA TYR A 217 -6.59 2.58 5.80
C TYR A 217 -7.86 1.85 6.26
N LEU A 218 -8.36 2.14 7.46
CA LEU A 218 -9.67 1.65 7.91
C LEU A 218 -10.82 2.21 7.09
N ILE A 219 -10.81 3.52 6.80
CA ILE A 219 -11.82 4.16 5.95
C ILE A 219 -11.75 3.60 4.53
N MET A 220 -10.56 3.44 3.97
CA MET A 220 -10.39 2.89 2.62
C MET A 220 -10.80 1.41 2.55
N GLY A 221 -10.49 0.60 3.57
CA GLY A 221 -10.97 -0.78 3.70
C GLY A 221 -12.50 -0.85 3.83
N ALA A 222 -13.11 0.07 4.59
CA ALA A 222 -14.57 0.18 4.69
C ALA A 222 -15.20 0.59 3.35
N VAL A 223 -14.60 1.53 2.61
CA VAL A 223 -15.06 1.94 1.27
C VAL A 223 -14.95 0.79 0.28
N ILE A 224 -13.84 0.03 0.31
CA ILE A 224 -13.68 -1.17 -0.53
C ILE A 224 -14.73 -2.23 -0.15
N LEU A 225 -15.00 -2.46 1.14
CA LEU A 225 -16.06 -3.38 1.57
C LEU A 225 -17.46 -2.92 1.12
N VAL A 226 -17.75 -1.63 1.19
CA VAL A 226 -19.01 -1.06 0.68
C VAL A 226 -19.09 -1.21 -0.84
N LEU A 227 -18.00 -0.98 -1.57
CA LEU A 227 -17.96 -1.18 -3.03
C LEU A 227 -18.07 -2.67 -3.40
N LEU A 228 -17.45 -3.57 -2.65
CA LEU A 228 -17.62 -5.02 -2.79
C LEU A 228 -19.07 -5.42 -2.52
N TRP A 229 -19.73 -4.81 -1.53
CA TRP A 229 -21.16 -5.00 -1.28
C TRP A 229 -22.04 -4.44 -2.41
N PHE A 230 -21.68 -3.31 -3.04
CA PHE A 230 -22.41 -2.80 -4.19
C PHE A 230 -22.18 -3.60 -5.48
N VAL A 231 -20.98 -4.15 -5.68
CA VAL A 231 -20.61 -4.89 -6.90
C VAL A 231 -21.00 -6.36 -6.82
N PHE A 232 -20.76 -7.02 -5.68
CA PHE A 232 -21.10 -8.43 -5.46
C PHE A 232 -22.44 -8.61 -4.71
N GLY A 233 -22.82 -7.68 -3.83
CA GLY A 233 -24.11 -7.74 -3.13
C GLY A 233 -25.32 -7.30 -3.96
N ARG A 234 -25.13 -6.54 -5.07
CA ARG A 234 -26.18 -6.33 -6.08
C ARG A 234 -26.12 -7.32 -7.25
N GLY A 235 -25.22 -8.29 -7.18
CA GLY A 235 -24.88 -9.18 -8.28
C GLY A 235 -25.43 -10.60 -8.19
N SER A 236 -26.37 -10.94 -7.31
CA SER A 236 -27.19 -12.17 -7.44
C SER A 236 -28.21 -12.24 -6.31
N ALA A 237 -29.36 -11.58 -6.44
CA ALA A 237 -30.38 -11.79 -5.43
C ALA A 237 -31.73 -11.38 -5.99
N GLY A 238 -32.58 -12.38 -6.25
CA GLY A 238 -34.00 -12.10 -6.31
C GLY A 238 -34.44 -11.32 -5.07
N ASP A 239 -35.26 -10.29 -5.26
CA ASP A 239 -35.84 -9.54 -4.14
C ASP A 239 -36.89 -10.44 -3.47
N VAL A 240 -36.88 -10.46 -2.15
CA VAL A 240 -37.77 -11.28 -1.32
C VAL A 240 -38.48 -10.35 -0.38
N SER A 241 -39.80 -10.28 -0.50
CA SER A 241 -40.66 -9.56 0.44
C SER A 241 -41.66 -10.55 1.03
N CYS A 242 -41.62 -10.75 2.34
CA CYS A 242 -42.62 -11.57 3.04
C CYS A 242 -43.51 -10.68 3.91
N ALA A 243 -44.81 -10.96 3.87
CA ALA A 243 -45.80 -10.30 4.71
C ALA A 243 -46.75 -11.33 5.33
N LEU A 244 -47.27 -11.02 6.51
CA LEU A 244 -48.40 -11.75 7.09
C LEU A 244 -49.71 -11.29 6.43
N ASP A 245 -50.71 -12.19 6.39
CA ASP A 245 -52.04 -11.79 5.96
C ASP A 245 -52.59 -10.71 6.90
N ASP A 246 -53.36 -9.76 6.37
CA ASP A 246 -53.90 -8.61 7.13
C ASP A 246 -54.69 -9.03 8.39
N ASN A 247 -55.28 -10.23 8.39
CA ASN A 247 -56.03 -10.77 9.53
C ASN A 247 -55.15 -11.07 10.76
N TYR A 248 -53.82 -11.08 10.63
CA TYR A 248 -52.87 -11.32 11.71
C TYR A 248 -52.12 -10.05 12.12
N LEU A 249 -52.53 -8.89 11.62
CA LEU A 249 -51.91 -7.60 11.93
C LEU A 249 -52.88 -6.77 12.76
N GLY A 250 -52.46 -6.41 13.98
CA GLY A 250 -53.24 -5.56 14.87
C GLY A 250 -53.36 -4.13 14.37
N THR A 251 -54.30 -3.38 14.95
CA THR A 251 -54.48 -1.96 14.64
C THR A 251 -53.22 -1.17 15.03
N PRO A 252 -52.71 -0.28 14.16
CA PRO A 252 -51.56 0.56 14.50
C PRO A 252 -51.88 1.40 15.75
N SER A 253 -50.92 1.48 16.67
CA SER A 253 -51.09 2.30 17.88
C SER A 253 -51.28 3.78 17.50
N LEU A 254 -52.16 4.47 18.22
CA LEU A 254 -52.76 5.78 17.88
C LEU A 254 -51.78 6.96 17.61
N PHE A 255 -50.47 6.74 17.79
CA PHE A 255 -49.41 7.74 17.54
C PHE A 255 -48.40 7.34 16.45
N GLY A 256 -48.59 6.20 15.78
CA GLY A 256 -47.60 5.63 14.85
C GLY A 256 -47.97 5.79 13.37
N ILE A 257 -47.74 6.97 12.79
CA ILE A 257 -47.70 7.11 11.31
C ILE A 257 -46.50 6.34 10.71
N TRP A 258 -45.58 5.84 11.56
CA TRP A 258 -44.34 5.16 11.19
C TRP A 258 -44.01 3.92 12.06
N GLY A 259 -45.00 3.33 12.72
CA GLY A 259 -44.80 2.17 13.62
C GLY A 259 -45.14 0.82 12.98
N SER A 260 -44.37 -0.23 13.30
CA SER A 260 -44.68 -1.63 12.95
C SER A 260 -46.03 -2.04 13.56
N ARG A 261 -46.92 -2.66 12.76
CA ARG A 261 -48.16 -3.24 13.28
C ARG A 261 -47.83 -4.45 14.17
N PRO A 262 -48.40 -4.57 15.39
CA PRO A 262 -48.19 -5.74 16.22
C PRO A 262 -48.79 -6.97 15.54
N VAL A 263 -48.19 -8.14 15.76
CA VAL A 263 -48.71 -9.41 15.22
C VAL A 263 -49.76 -9.97 16.18
N GLU A 264 -50.96 -10.21 15.68
CA GLU A 264 -52.09 -10.80 16.42
C GLU A 264 -52.34 -12.23 15.91
N PRO A 265 -51.74 -13.26 16.53
CA PRO A 265 -51.93 -14.64 16.08
C PRO A 265 -53.34 -15.14 16.33
N ALA A 266 -53.84 -16.00 15.45
CA ALA A 266 -55.11 -16.68 15.67
C ALA A 266 -54.94 -17.89 16.59
N TYR A 267 -55.96 -18.17 17.39
CA TYR A 267 -56.01 -19.35 18.24
C TYR A 267 -56.43 -20.58 17.45
N GLY A 268 -55.59 -21.60 17.47
CA GLY A 268 -55.87 -22.95 16.99
C GLY A 268 -56.31 -23.90 18.11
N ILE A 269 -56.45 -25.18 17.76
CA ILE A 269 -56.81 -26.25 18.70
C ILE A 269 -55.60 -26.53 19.62
N ASN A 270 -55.85 -26.94 20.88
CA ASN A 270 -54.80 -27.32 21.84
C ASN A 270 -53.84 -26.19 22.26
N ARG A 271 -54.34 -24.97 22.49
CA ARG A 271 -53.50 -23.80 22.86
C ARG A 271 -52.37 -23.55 21.87
N THR A 272 -52.64 -23.77 20.59
CA THR A 272 -51.71 -23.40 19.52
C THR A 272 -52.08 -22.01 19.02
N LEU A 273 -51.06 -21.21 18.74
CA LEU A 273 -51.16 -19.95 18.04
C LEU A 273 -50.65 -20.18 16.62
N TYR A 274 -51.28 -19.53 15.63
CA TYR A 274 -50.79 -19.59 14.26
C TYR A 274 -50.96 -18.26 13.52
N VAL A 275 -50.06 -18.04 12.56
CA VAL A 275 -50.13 -16.95 11.58
C VAL A 275 -49.88 -17.50 10.19
N ARG A 276 -50.45 -16.84 9.19
CA ARG A 276 -50.22 -17.13 7.76
C ARG A 276 -49.76 -15.89 7.04
N GLY A 277 -49.08 -16.12 5.94
CA GLY A 277 -48.61 -15.06 5.06
C GLY A 277 -48.07 -15.62 3.77
N GLU A 278 -47.48 -14.73 2.99
CA GLU A 278 -46.84 -15.07 1.73
C GLU A 278 -45.54 -14.31 1.52
N CYS A 279 -44.65 -14.94 0.77
CA CYS A 279 -43.40 -14.36 0.30
C CYS A 279 -43.48 -14.18 -1.21
N ASP A 280 -43.31 -12.94 -1.65
CA ASP A 280 -43.08 -12.56 -3.03
C ASP A 280 -41.59 -12.66 -3.35
N ILE A 281 -41.24 -13.55 -4.27
CA ILE A 281 -39.86 -13.76 -4.71
C ILE A 281 -39.76 -13.31 -6.15
N THR A 282 -39.13 -12.16 -6.39
CA THR A 282 -38.86 -11.66 -7.74
C THR A 282 -37.43 -11.96 -8.14
N ASN A 283 -37.15 -12.16 -9.43
CA ASN A 283 -35.78 -12.31 -9.92
C ASN A 283 -35.50 -11.23 -10.96
N THR A 284 -34.73 -10.23 -10.56
CA THR A 284 -34.27 -9.13 -11.42
C THR A 284 -33.06 -9.50 -12.28
N GLY A 285 -32.51 -10.71 -12.09
CA GLY A 285 -31.39 -11.25 -12.85
C GLY A 285 -31.79 -11.75 -14.25
N LYS A 286 -30.80 -11.77 -15.15
CA LYS A 286 -30.94 -12.30 -16.52
C LYS A 286 -30.99 -13.82 -16.59
N GLU A 287 -30.59 -14.49 -15.51
CA GLU A 287 -30.54 -15.95 -15.42
C GLU A 287 -31.54 -16.46 -14.38
N LYS A 288 -32.04 -17.68 -14.60
CA LYS A 288 -32.94 -18.36 -13.67
C LYS A 288 -32.21 -18.65 -12.35
N LEU A 289 -32.83 -18.36 -11.21
CA LEU A 289 -32.27 -18.75 -9.92
C LEU A 289 -32.64 -20.21 -9.62
N PRO A 290 -31.66 -21.09 -9.32
CA PRO A 290 -31.92 -22.50 -9.07
C PRO A 290 -32.75 -22.71 -7.79
N ALA A 291 -32.46 -21.92 -6.75
CA ALA A 291 -33.24 -21.87 -5.52
C ALA A 291 -33.07 -20.52 -4.81
N VAL A 292 -34.10 -20.12 -4.08
CA VAL A 292 -34.10 -19.05 -3.10
C VAL A 292 -34.61 -19.64 -1.78
N ILE A 293 -33.86 -19.43 -0.71
CA ILE A 293 -34.20 -19.92 0.63
C ILE A 293 -34.53 -18.71 1.50
N VAL A 294 -35.67 -18.76 2.18
CA VAL A 294 -36.15 -17.68 3.03
C VAL A 294 -36.52 -18.25 4.39
N SER A 295 -35.95 -17.70 5.46
CA SER A 295 -36.35 -18.00 6.82
C SER A 295 -37.37 -16.97 7.29
N VAL A 296 -38.55 -17.42 7.72
CA VAL A 296 -39.58 -16.57 8.33
C VAL A 296 -39.71 -16.95 9.81
N ALA A 297 -39.87 -15.96 10.68
CA ALA A 297 -39.94 -16.16 12.12
C ALA A 297 -40.93 -15.20 12.79
N VAL A 298 -41.54 -15.66 13.88
CA VAL A 298 -42.25 -14.80 14.83
C VAL A 298 -41.41 -14.72 16.10
N LYS A 299 -41.21 -13.51 16.60
CA LYS A 299 -40.46 -13.21 17.82
C LYS A 299 -41.39 -12.68 18.90
N ALA A 300 -41.17 -13.07 20.15
CA ALA A 300 -41.79 -12.47 21.33
C ALA A 300 -40.70 -11.85 22.22
N GLY A 301 -40.79 -10.55 22.51
CA GLY A 301 -39.75 -9.83 23.24
C GLY A 301 -38.36 -9.94 22.59
N GLY A 302 -38.30 -10.04 21.26
CA GLY A 302 -37.05 -10.20 20.49
C GLY A 302 -36.51 -11.64 20.38
N VAL A 303 -37.11 -12.62 21.08
CA VAL A 303 -36.70 -14.02 21.02
C VAL A 303 -37.58 -14.79 20.02
N PRO A 304 -37.02 -15.55 19.06
CA PRO A 304 -37.80 -16.32 18.10
C PRO A 304 -38.59 -17.43 18.81
N VAL A 305 -39.92 -17.38 18.69
CA VAL A 305 -40.84 -18.38 19.24
C VAL A 305 -41.07 -19.52 18.25
N ILE A 306 -41.02 -19.20 16.96
CA ILE A 306 -41.13 -20.15 15.85
C ILE A 306 -40.35 -19.64 14.64
N ARG A 307 -39.77 -20.57 13.87
CA ARG A 307 -39.07 -20.29 12.61
C ARG A 307 -39.41 -21.37 11.59
N ASN A 308 -39.67 -20.98 10.35
CA ASN A 308 -39.86 -21.89 9.23
C ASN A 308 -38.95 -21.48 8.07
N THR A 309 -38.58 -22.44 7.22
CA THR A 309 -37.72 -22.22 6.06
C THR A 309 -38.51 -22.52 4.79
N ILE A 310 -38.68 -21.51 3.96
CA ILE A 310 -39.37 -21.58 2.66
C ILE A 310 -38.29 -21.74 1.59
N VAL A 311 -38.46 -22.76 0.74
CA VAL A 311 -37.57 -22.99 -0.40
C VAL A 311 -38.36 -22.83 -1.68
N ALA A 312 -37.97 -21.86 -2.49
CA ALA A 312 -38.54 -21.63 -3.81
C ALA A 312 -37.51 -22.02 -4.85
N ARG A 313 -37.82 -23.03 -5.67
CA ARG A 313 -36.92 -23.51 -6.73
C ARG A 313 -37.30 -22.90 -8.06
N ASP A 314 -36.32 -22.89 -8.96
CA ASP A 314 -36.56 -22.62 -10.37
C ASP A 314 -37.18 -21.24 -10.66
N ILE A 315 -36.71 -20.18 -9.98
CA ILE A 315 -37.28 -18.83 -10.14
C ILE A 315 -36.88 -18.27 -11.51
N PRO A 316 -37.84 -18.06 -12.43
CA PRO A 316 -37.55 -17.61 -13.79
C PRO A 316 -36.83 -16.24 -13.79
N SER A 317 -35.95 -16.02 -14.76
CA SER A 317 -35.32 -14.71 -14.99
C SER A 317 -36.35 -13.69 -15.47
N THR A 318 -36.24 -12.44 -15.01
CA THR A 318 -36.99 -11.29 -15.55
C THR A 318 -38.49 -11.53 -15.69
N THR A 319 -39.14 -12.08 -14.67
CA THR A 319 -40.59 -11.97 -14.58
C THR A 319 -40.94 -10.70 -13.80
N GLY A 320 -41.63 -9.76 -14.44
CA GLY A 320 -42.25 -8.63 -13.74
C GLY A 320 -43.33 -9.08 -12.72
N MET A 321 -43.63 -10.39 -12.66
CA MET A 321 -44.53 -10.99 -11.68
C MET A 321 -43.73 -11.81 -10.66
N PRO A 322 -43.94 -11.59 -9.34
CA PRO A 322 -43.31 -12.35 -8.27
C PRO A 322 -43.77 -13.81 -8.26
N THR A 323 -42.86 -14.72 -7.89
CA THR A 323 -43.23 -16.09 -7.50
C THR A 323 -43.71 -16.07 -6.06
N GLN A 324 -45.00 -16.28 -5.86
CA GLN A 324 -45.62 -16.32 -4.54
C GLN A 324 -45.43 -17.67 -3.84
N LYS A 325 -45.00 -17.62 -2.58
CA LYS A 325 -44.93 -18.79 -1.69
C LYS A 325 -45.63 -18.51 -0.38
N LYS A 326 -46.74 -19.21 -0.16
CA LYS A 326 -47.50 -19.16 1.10
C LYS A 326 -46.78 -19.93 2.20
N PHE A 327 -46.90 -19.43 3.43
CA PHE A 327 -46.39 -20.10 4.63
C PHE A 327 -47.41 -20.05 5.77
N GLU A 328 -47.27 -21.00 6.68
CA GLU A 328 -47.99 -21.05 7.95
C GLU A 328 -46.96 -21.29 9.06
N LEU A 329 -47.09 -20.55 10.15
CA LEU A 329 -46.28 -20.68 11.36
C LEU A 329 -47.21 -21.04 12.51
N ASN A 330 -46.96 -22.16 13.18
CA ASN A 330 -47.74 -22.62 14.32
C ASN A 330 -46.83 -22.90 15.53
N TRP A 331 -47.27 -22.49 16.72
CA TRP A 331 -46.51 -22.68 17.96
C TRP A 331 -47.43 -22.82 19.17
N THR A 332 -46.92 -23.36 20.25
CA THR A 332 -47.66 -23.45 21.51
C THR A 332 -47.74 -22.07 22.18
N ASP A 333 -48.91 -21.70 22.69
CA ASP A 333 -49.11 -20.46 23.43
C ASP A 333 -48.18 -20.42 24.66
N THR A 334 -47.32 -19.39 24.69
CA THR A 334 -46.35 -19.14 25.77
C THR A 334 -46.85 -18.10 26.77
N GLY A 335 -48.05 -17.53 26.57
CA GLY A 335 -48.57 -16.42 27.35
C GLY A 335 -47.98 -15.05 27.00
N ALA A 336 -47.12 -14.98 25.97
CA ALA A 336 -46.62 -13.71 25.46
C ALA A 336 -47.72 -12.95 24.70
N THR A 337 -47.71 -11.61 24.81
CA THR A 337 -48.72 -10.73 24.19
C THR A 337 -48.14 -9.79 23.13
N ASP A 338 -46.81 -9.71 23.03
CA ASP A 338 -46.12 -8.82 22.09
C ASP A 338 -45.31 -9.64 21.09
N PHE A 339 -45.86 -9.75 19.88
CA PHE A 339 -45.27 -10.53 18.79
C PHE A 339 -44.84 -9.62 17.63
N SER A 340 -43.70 -9.95 17.04
CA SER A 340 -43.17 -9.30 15.83
C SER A 340 -42.82 -10.34 14.77
N PHE A 341 -43.00 -9.98 13.50
CA PHE A 341 -42.67 -10.82 12.35
C PHE A 341 -41.36 -10.37 11.72
N GLU A 342 -40.52 -11.33 11.37
CA GLU A 342 -39.25 -11.09 10.69
C GLU A 342 -39.02 -12.15 9.63
N TYR A 343 -38.36 -11.74 8.54
CA TYR A 343 -37.87 -12.67 7.53
C TYR A 343 -36.42 -12.35 7.17
N GLU A 344 -35.69 -13.39 6.80
CA GLU A 344 -34.28 -13.35 6.44
C GLU A 344 -34.09 -14.21 5.20
N LYS A 345 -33.47 -13.63 4.17
CA LYS A 345 -33.05 -14.39 3.00
C LYS A 345 -31.72 -15.08 3.32
N LEU A 346 -31.69 -16.41 3.18
CA LEU A 346 -30.53 -17.25 3.51
C LEU A 346 -29.59 -17.46 2.32
#